data_AF-A0A6J4X1V4-F1
#
_entry.id   AF-A0A6J4X1V4-F1
#
_cell.length_a   1.000
_cell.length_b   1.000
_cell.length_c   1.000
_cell.angle_alpha   90.00
_cell.angle_beta   90.00
_cell.angle_gamma   90.00
#
_symmetry.space_group_name_H-M   'P 1'
#
loop_
_entity.id
_entity.type
_entity.pdbx_description
1 polymer ?
#
loop_
_entity_poly.entity_id
_entity_poly.type
_entity_poly.pdbx_seq_one_letter_code
_entity_poly.pdbx_strand_id
1 'polypeptide(L)' 'MKCPLCGCVSFYIKDPDDEYETYEFAWRDGNVEFSADVDQDSCPELCDDTEIFCDQCSWHGETQALKDAAS' A
#
# COMPACT_ATOMS: atom_id res chain seq x y z
N MET A 1 -2.63 -9.22 1.86
CA MET A 1 -3.29 -8.64 3.04
C MET A 1 -4.50 -7.85 2.61
N LYS A 2 -5.50 -7.66 3.47
CA LYS A 2 -6.75 -6.99 3.10
C LYS A 2 -7.04 -5.83 4.04
N CYS A 3 -7.63 -4.76 3.52
CA CYS A 3 -8.03 -3.62 4.31
C CYS A 3 -9.03 -4.06 5.39
N PRO A 4 -8.81 -3.69 6.66
CA PRO A 4 -9.68 -4.10 7.76
C PRO A 4 -11.06 -3.43 7.71
N LEU A 5 -11.21 -2.31 6.99
CA LEU A 5 -12.49 -1.60 6.86
C LEU A 5 -13.38 -2.15 5.74
N CYS A 6 -12.86 -2.32 4.52
CA CYS A 6 -13.67 -2.74 3.36
C CYS A 6 -13.30 -4.11 2.78
N GLY A 7 -12.17 -4.69 3.20
CA GLY A 7 -11.68 -5.96 2.64
C GLY A 7 -10.97 -5.85 1.28
N CYS A 8 -10.71 -4.63 0.77
CA CYS A 8 -9.92 -4.38 -0.44
C CYS A 8 -8.51 -4.99 -0.30
N VAL A 9 -7.91 -5.42 -1.40
CA VAL A 9 -6.47 -5.79 -1.43
C VAL A 9 -5.63 -4.77 -2.19
N SER A 10 -6.26 -3.69 -2.68
CA SER A 10 -5.63 -2.62 -3.44
C SER A 10 -5.34 -1.43 -2.54
N PHE A 11 -4.09 -0.98 -2.59
CA PHE A 11 -3.58 0.11 -1.77
C PHE A 11 -2.71 1.03 -2.64
N TYR A 12 -2.41 2.21 -2.13
CA TYR A 12 -1.42 3.10 -2.73
C TYR A 12 -0.56 3.76 -1.65
N ILE A 13 0.66 4.13 -2.01
CA ILE A 13 1.54 5.00 -1.21
C ILE A 13 1.76 6.32 -1.94
N LYS A 14 2.05 7.38 -1.20
CA LYS A 14 2.48 8.65 -1.75
C LYS A 14 4.00 8.71 -1.71
N ASP A 15 4.61 9.26 -2.76
CA ASP A 15 6.05 9.47 -2.75
C ASP A 15 6.42 10.55 -1.71
N PRO A 16 7.45 10.33 -0.87
CA PRO A 16 7.89 11.32 0.10
C PRO A 16 8.67 12.49 -0.53
N ASP A 17 9.24 12.32 -1.73
CA ASP A 17 9.94 13.36 -2.50
C ASP A 17 8.97 14.11 -3.42
N ASP A 18 7.95 13.42 -3.96
CA ASP A 18 6.89 14.01 -4.80
C ASP A 18 5.46 13.67 -4.34
N GLU A 19 4.81 14.61 -3.64
CA GLU A 19 3.47 14.41 -3.07
C GLU A 19 2.34 14.18 -4.09
N TYR A 20 2.60 14.44 -5.38
CA TYR A 20 1.66 14.22 -6.48
C TYR A 20 1.83 12.84 -7.11
N GLU A 21 2.95 12.16 -6.84
CA GLU A 21 3.22 10.82 -7.30
C GLU A 21 2.68 9.80 -6.29
N THR A 22 1.90 8.85 -6.81
CA THR A 22 1.33 7.77 -6.01
C THR A 22 1.61 6.43 -6.66
N TYR A 23 2.04 5.49 -5.84
CA TYR A 23 2.33 4.13 -6.28
C TYR A 23 1.23 3.18 -5.84
N GLU A 24 0.40 2.78 -6.79
CA GLU A 24 -0.67 1.81 -6.59
C GLU A 24 -0.14 0.37 -6.61
N PHE A 25 -0.59 -0.45 -5.67
CA PHE A 25 -0.20 -1.85 -5.56
C PHE A 25 -1.32 -2.71 -4.97
N ALA A 26 -1.28 -4.00 -5.31
CA ALA A 26 -2.12 -5.02 -4.71
C ALA A 26 -1.31 -5.87 -3.74
N TRP A 27 -1.87 -6.17 -2.57
CA TRP A 27 -1.23 -7.06 -1.60
C TRP A 27 -1.90 -8.43 -1.57
N ARG A 28 -1.34 -9.40 -2.29
CA ARG A 28 -1.89 -10.77 -2.40
C ARG A 28 -0.93 -11.78 -1.78
N ASP A 29 -1.46 -12.68 -0.95
CA ASP A 29 -0.68 -13.79 -0.35
C ASP A 29 0.66 -13.38 0.32
N GLY A 30 0.68 -12.21 0.96
CA GLY A 30 1.89 -11.69 1.61
C GLY A 30 2.87 -11.01 0.66
N ASN A 31 2.62 -11.04 -0.64
CA ASN A 31 3.41 -10.37 -1.66
C ASN A 31 2.76 -9.06 -2.13
N VAL A 32 3.60 -8.05 -2.37
CA VAL A 32 3.16 -6.78 -2.93
C VAL A 32 3.41 -6.78 -4.43
N GLU A 33 2.35 -6.54 -5.19
CA GLU A 33 2.37 -6.46 -6.64
C GLU A 33 2.01 -5.03 -7.03
N PHE A 34 3.02 -4.22 -7.36
CA PHE A 34 2.81 -2.89 -7.91
C PHE A 34 2.17 -2.98 -9.30
N SER A 35 1.36 -1.97 -9.64
CA SER A 35 0.75 -1.88 -10.98
C SER A 35 1.81 -1.82 -12.07
N ALA A 36 1.51 -2.34 -13.27
CA ALA A 36 2.50 -2.35 -14.37
C ALA A 36 2.87 -0.95 -14.88
N ASP A 37 2.05 0.05 -14.55
CA ASP A 37 2.24 1.46 -14.91
C ASP A 37 3.20 2.21 -13.97
N VAL A 38 3.61 1.61 -12.85
CA VAL A 38 4.62 2.21 -11.95
C VAL A 38 5.99 1.63 -12.22
N ASP A 39 6.97 2.54 -12.32
CA ASP A 39 8.36 2.20 -12.50
C ASP A 39 8.90 1.55 -11.23
N GLN A 40 9.24 0.26 -11.30
CA GLN A 40 9.69 -0.52 -10.14
C GLN A 40 10.97 0.01 -9.51
N ASP A 41 11.81 0.72 -10.28
CA ASP A 41 13.05 1.35 -9.80
C ASP A 41 12.75 2.63 -9.00
N SER A 42 11.56 3.22 -9.22
CA SER A 42 11.08 4.41 -8.50
C SER A 42 10.13 4.05 -7.35
N CYS A 43 9.60 2.82 -7.31
CA CYS A 43 8.76 2.35 -6.22
C CYS A 43 9.49 2.44 -4.86
N PRO A 44 8.93 3.15 -3.87
CA PRO A 44 9.50 3.17 -2.53
C PRO A 44 9.55 1.77 -1.92
N GLU A 45 10.59 1.48 -1.14
CA GLU A 45 10.64 0.25 -0.36
C GLU A 45 9.54 0.26 0.71
N LEU A 46 8.64 -0.72 0.66
CA LEU A 46 7.58 -0.90 1.66
C LEU A 46 8.16 -1.50 2.95
N CYS A 47 8.54 -0.62 3.87
CA CYS A 47 8.92 -0.96 5.23
C CYS A 47 7.69 -1.08 6.15
N ASP A 48 7.88 -1.62 7.35
CA ASP A 48 6.83 -1.74 8.37
C ASP A 48 6.21 -0.38 8.76
N ASP A 49 6.99 0.69 8.73
CA ASP A 49 6.59 2.07 9.04
C ASP A 49 5.99 2.83 7.83
N THR A 50 5.93 2.22 6.65
CA THR A 50 5.44 2.92 5.45
C THR A 50 3.93 3.16 5.54
N GLU A 51 3.50 4.41 5.36
CA GLU A 51 2.08 4.75 5.36
C GLU A 51 1.43 4.34 4.02
N ILE A 52 0.41 3.49 4.11
CA ILE A 52 -0.35 2.96 2.98
C ILE A 52 -1.82 3.39 3.09
N PHE A 53 -2.46 3.59 1.94
CA PHE A 53 -3.84 4.07 1.83
C PHE A 53 -4.66 3.04 1.05
N CYS A 54 -5.87 2.66 1.49
CA CYS A 54 -6.74 1.79 0.68
C CYS A 54 -7.32 2.61 -0.47
N ASP A 55 -7.28 2.03 -1.67
CA ASP A 55 -7.87 2.63 -2.88
C ASP A 55 -9.41 2.72 -2.80
N GLN A 56 -10.05 1.78 -2.09
CA GLN A 56 -11.51 1.64 -2.07
C GLN A 56 -12.22 2.36 -0.92
N CYS A 57 -11.50 2.82 0.12
CA CYS A 57 -12.13 3.46 1.28
C CYS A 57 -11.16 4.42 1.99
N SER A 58 -11.64 5.15 3.00
CA SER A 58 -10.83 6.11 3.76
C SER A 58 -9.85 5.50 4.77
N TRP A 59 -9.56 4.20 4.66
CA TRP A 59 -8.57 3.56 5.53
C TRP A 59 -7.16 3.98 5.09
N HIS A 60 -6.36 4.41 6.04
CA HIS A 60 -4.91 4.55 5.88
C HIS A 60 -4.21 4.19 7.18
N GLY A 61 -2.95 3.80 7.08
CA GLY A 61 -2.11 3.49 8.21
C GLY A 61 -0.82 2.85 7.79
N GLU A 62 0.04 2.56 8.75
CA GLU A 62 1.33 1.94 8.49
C GLU A 62 1.19 0.48 8.03
N THR A 63 2.15 0.02 7.24
CA THR A 63 2.22 -1.36 6.78
C THR A 63 2.14 -2.37 7.92
N GLN A 64 2.80 -2.08 9.04
CA GLN A 64 2.78 -2.89 10.26
C GLN A 64 1.38 -2.95 10.89
N ALA A 65 0.63 -1.85 10.88
CA ALA A 65 -0.73 -1.81 11.39
C ALA A 65 -1.66 -2.70 10.56
N LEU A 66 -1.45 -2.76 9.24
CA LEU A 66 -2.17 -3.70 8.37
C LEU A 66 -1.81 -5.16 8.70
N LYS A 67 -0.53 -5.43 9.03
CA LYS A 67 -0.04 -6.77 9.37
C LYS A 67 -0.65 -7.25 10.68
N ASP A 68 -0.71 -6.36 11.67
CA ASP A 68 -1.33 -6.62 12.97
C ASP A 68 -2.84 -6.84 12.85
N ALA A 69 -3.53 -6.01 12.06
CA ALA A 69 -4.98 -6.14 11.83
C ALA A 69 -5.39 -7.41 11.04
N ALA A 70 -4.43 -8.04 10.35
CA ALA A 70 -4.66 -9.28 9.60
C ALA A 70 -4.27 -10.56 10.38
N SER A 71 -3.69 -10.42 11.58
CA SER A 71 -3.23 -11.52 12.43
C SER A 71 -4.32 -12.15 13.29
#